data_AF-A0A1W2FQ36-F1
#
_entry.id   AF-A0A1W2FQ36-F1
#
_cell.length_a   1.000
_cell.length_b   1.000
_cell.length_c   1.000
_cell.angle_alpha   90.00
_cell.angle_beta   90.00
_cell.angle_gamma   90.00
#
_symmetry.space_group_name_H-M   'P 1'
#
loop_
_entity.id
_entity.type
_entity.pdbx_description
1 polymer ?
#
loop_
_entity_poly.entity_id
_entity_poly.type
_entity_poly.pdbx_seq_one_letter_code
_entity_poly.pdbx_strand_id
1 'polypeptide(L)'
;SNGINTLFTVTPQGHVTYKPEQRTVFTGEGTTTLTAHGKPITINTTDLDYANTSLLGLTWKTPNTNRTYKLLPGNHHLTTSNGINTPFTVTPQGHVTYKPEQRTVFTGEGTATLTVRGRPITFDLRNSGASSFSVVGLTTRAANTLVTLRFVPGVHILHLSDGRRFTFRVTESGHVDYDHSLDAVLSGRGNSTLVVRRARTR
;
A
#
# COMPACT_ATOMS: atom_id res chain seq x y z
N SER A 1 -2.43 16.28 12.29
CA SER A 1 -3.03 15.76 11.05
C SER A 1 -3.41 16.94 10.18
N ASN A 2 -2.56 17.35 9.23
CA ASN A 2 -2.81 18.50 8.34
C ASN A 2 -3.53 18.04 7.07
N GLY A 3 -4.61 17.29 7.22
CA GLY A 3 -5.40 16.81 6.09
C GLY A 3 -6.30 17.89 5.54
N ILE A 4 -6.33 18.04 4.21
CA ILE A 4 -7.43 18.75 3.55
C ILE A 4 -8.70 17.93 3.80
N ASN A 5 -9.62 18.44 4.60
CA ASN A 5 -10.93 17.81 4.80
C ASN A 5 -11.96 18.52 3.93
N THR A 6 -12.65 17.77 3.09
CA THR A 6 -13.82 18.27 2.36
C THR A 6 -15.04 18.10 3.25
N LEU A 7 -15.69 19.21 3.63
CA LEU A 7 -16.75 19.26 4.63
C LEU A 7 -18.04 19.84 4.03
N PHE A 8 -19.18 19.36 4.48
CA PHE A 8 -20.46 20.02 4.25
C PHE A 8 -21.24 19.97 5.57
N THR A 9 -22.26 20.82 5.69
CA THR A 9 -23.16 20.85 6.84
C THR A 9 -24.58 20.59 6.37
N VAL A 10 -25.34 19.85 7.17
CA VAL A 10 -26.79 19.76 7.04
C VAL A 10 -27.39 20.76 8.04
N THR A 11 -28.18 21.72 7.55
CA THR A 11 -28.83 22.72 8.39
C THR A 11 -29.96 22.10 9.21
N PRO A 12 -30.45 22.76 10.27
CA PRO A 12 -31.62 22.29 11.02
C PRO A 12 -32.87 22.08 10.16
N GLN A 13 -32.97 22.80 9.03
CA GLN A 13 -34.06 22.67 8.05
C GLN A 13 -33.84 21.49 7.08
N GLY A 14 -32.78 20.71 7.22
CA GLY A 14 -32.48 19.55 6.38
C GLY A 14 -31.82 19.87 5.04
N HIS A 15 -31.39 21.13 4.83
CA HIS A 15 -30.70 21.53 3.59
C HIS A 15 -29.19 21.41 3.74
N VAL A 16 -28.48 21.16 2.64
CA VAL A 16 -27.02 21.10 2.64
C VAL A 16 -26.41 22.48 2.37
N THR A 17 -25.33 22.78 3.07
CA THR A 17 -24.50 23.99 2.86
C THR A 17 -23.02 23.65 2.99
N TYR A 18 -22.17 24.44 2.35
CA TYR A 18 -20.73 24.27 2.34
C TYR A 18 -20.06 25.59 1.97
N LYS A 19 -18.77 25.71 2.29
CA LYS A 19 -18.04 26.96 2.05
C LYS A 19 -17.84 27.19 0.54
N PRO A 20 -17.69 28.44 0.07
CA PRO A 20 -17.50 28.74 -1.34
C PRO A 20 -16.38 27.96 -2.02
N GLU A 21 -15.26 27.70 -1.32
CA GLU A 21 -14.14 26.91 -1.82
C GLU A 21 -14.51 25.45 -2.15
N GLN A 22 -15.62 24.93 -1.60
CA GLN A 22 -16.10 23.57 -1.82
C GLN A 22 -17.07 23.46 -2.99
N ARG A 23 -17.45 24.56 -3.65
CA ARG A 23 -18.33 24.55 -4.84
C ARG A 23 -17.74 23.80 -6.04
N THR A 24 -16.42 23.57 -6.05
CA THR A 24 -15.75 22.74 -7.07
C THR A 24 -15.83 21.23 -6.80
N VAL A 25 -16.32 20.86 -5.60
CA VAL A 25 -16.41 19.49 -5.10
C VAL A 25 -17.87 19.10 -4.81
N PHE A 26 -18.71 20.04 -4.40
CA PHE A 26 -20.11 19.81 -4.07
C PHE A 26 -21.05 20.67 -4.91
N THR A 27 -22.21 20.10 -5.23
CA THR A 27 -23.37 20.82 -5.76
C THR A 27 -24.63 20.47 -4.96
N GLY A 28 -25.67 21.31 -5.06
CA GLY A 28 -26.95 21.11 -4.35
C GLY A 28 -27.10 21.93 -3.07
N GLU A 29 -26.34 23.02 -2.92
CA GLU A 29 -26.50 23.94 -1.77
C GLU A 29 -27.93 24.47 -1.68
N GLY A 30 -28.46 24.54 -0.46
CA GLY A 30 -29.82 24.97 -0.21
C GLY A 30 -30.86 23.91 -0.58
N THR A 31 -30.46 22.69 -0.94
CA THR A 31 -31.37 21.56 -1.22
C THR A 31 -31.16 20.44 -0.20
N THR A 32 -32.03 19.44 -0.20
CA THR A 32 -31.87 18.22 0.61
C THR A 32 -30.90 17.21 -0.01
N THR A 33 -30.29 17.54 -1.16
CA THR A 33 -29.44 16.64 -1.94
C THR A 33 -28.03 17.20 -2.07
N LEU A 34 -27.03 16.45 -1.61
CA LEU A 34 -25.62 16.73 -1.87
C LEU A 34 -25.11 15.84 -3.00
N THR A 35 -24.58 16.45 -4.06
CA THR A 35 -23.82 15.71 -5.08
C THR A 35 -22.34 15.99 -4.90
N ALA A 36 -21.54 14.92 -4.81
CA ALA A 36 -20.09 15.01 -4.64
C ALA A 36 -19.34 14.66 -5.94
N HIS A 37 -18.40 15.52 -6.32
CA HIS A 37 -17.67 15.48 -7.59
C HIS A 37 -16.22 15.10 -7.36
N GLY A 38 -15.93 13.80 -7.39
CA GLY A 38 -14.57 13.28 -7.29
C GLY A 38 -13.71 13.61 -8.51
N LYS A 39 -12.42 13.83 -8.29
CA LYS A 39 -11.39 14.02 -9.32
C LYS A 39 -10.89 12.66 -9.81
N PRO A 40 -10.67 12.48 -11.12
CA PRO A 40 -10.12 11.23 -11.64
C PRO A 40 -8.65 11.12 -11.23
N ILE A 41 -8.32 10.10 -10.44
CA ILE A 41 -6.96 9.81 -9.99
C ILE A 41 -6.61 8.38 -10.38
N THR A 42 -5.54 8.23 -11.14
CA THR A 42 -5.02 6.91 -11.54
C THR A 42 -4.02 6.41 -10.51
N ILE A 43 -4.26 5.21 -9.98
CA ILE A 43 -3.33 4.50 -9.12
C ILE A 43 -2.63 3.44 -9.96
N ASN A 44 -1.31 3.60 -10.12
CA ASN A 44 -0.46 2.67 -10.83
C ASN A 44 0.40 1.86 -9.83
N THR A 45 0.19 0.55 -9.81
CA THR A 45 0.85 -0.43 -8.95
C THR A 45 1.53 -1.53 -9.75
N THR A 46 1.86 -1.29 -11.03
CA THR A 46 2.52 -2.30 -11.90
C THR A 46 3.86 -2.79 -11.36
N ASP A 47 4.50 -2.01 -10.49
CA ASP A 47 5.79 -2.34 -9.86
C ASP A 47 5.61 -3.09 -8.51
N LEU A 48 4.44 -3.66 -8.23
CA LEU A 48 4.17 -4.42 -7.00
C LEU A 48 3.73 -5.85 -7.30
N ASP A 49 4.11 -6.79 -6.44
CA ASP A 49 3.74 -8.22 -6.56
C ASP A 49 2.53 -8.65 -5.71
N TYR A 50 1.91 -7.71 -4.97
CA TYR A 50 0.71 -7.99 -4.18
C TYR A 50 -0.41 -8.56 -5.06
N ALA A 51 -1.14 -9.54 -4.53
CA ALA A 51 -2.29 -10.14 -5.21
C ALA A 51 -3.38 -9.10 -5.50
N ASN A 52 -3.49 -8.07 -4.66
CA ASN A 52 -4.36 -6.92 -4.88
C ASN A 52 -3.89 -5.68 -4.11
N THR A 53 -4.35 -4.52 -4.58
CA THR A 53 -4.26 -3.21 -3.91
C THR A 53 -5.59 -2.47 -4.04
N SER A 54 -5.96 -1.71 -3.01
CA SER A 54 -7.18 -0.89 -2.97
C SER A 54 -6.88 0.47 -2.33
N LEU A 55 -7.93 1.26 -2.12
CA LEU A 55 -7.88 2.42 -1.26
C LEU A 55 -8.69 2.15 0.01
N LEU A 56 -8.20 2.59 1.16
CA LEU A 56 -8.87 2.40 2.44
C LEU A 56 -10.30 2.99 2.39
N GLY A 57 -11.27 2.22 2.87
CA GLY A 57 -12.69 2.59 2.83
C GLY A 57 -13.42 2.24 1.53
N LEU A 58 -12.71 1.73 0.51
CA LEU A 58 -13.34 1.19 -0.70
C LEU A 58 -13.43 -0.34 -0.65
N THR A 59 -14.53 -0.87 -1.18
CA THR A 59 -14.67 -2.32 -1.39
C THR A 59 -13.60 -2.82 -2.36
N TRP A 60 -12.99 -3.95 -2.01
CA TRP A 60 -12.06 -4.66 -2.89
C TRP A 60 -12.75 -5.05 -4.19
N LYS A 61 -12.10 -4.75 -5.32
CA LYS A 61 -12.54 -5.17 -6.65
C LYS A 61 -11.51 -6.12 -7.24
N THR A 62 -11.84 -6.72 -8.38
CA THR A 62 -10.90 -7.52 -9.19
C THR A 62 -9.55 -6.81 -9.31
N PRO A 63 -8.41 -7.49 -9.09
CA PRO A 63 -7.10 -6.87 -9.19
C PRO A 63 -6.90 -6.15 -10.53
N ASN A 64 -6.38 -4.93 -10.46
CA ASN A 64 -5.97 -4.16 -11.63
C ASN A 64 -4.83 -3.22 -11.22
N THR A 65 -3.67 -3.38 -11.86
CA THR A 65 -2.46 -2.62 -11.55
C THR A 65 -2.50 -1.18 -12.04
N ASN A 66 -3.46 -0.81 -12.89
CA ASN A 66 -3.66 0.55 -13.36
C ASN A 66 -5.15 0.91 -13.32
N ARG A 67 -5.57 1.61 -12.26
CA ARG A 67 -6.98 1.93 -12.03
C ARG A 67 -7.20 3.40 -11.72
N THR A 68 -8.15 4.00 -12.43
CA THR A 68 -8.68 5.33 -12.13
C THR A 68 -9.84 5.27 -11.15
N TYR A 69 -9.77 6.07 -10.09
CA TYR A 69 -10.83 6.29 -9.13
C TYR A 69 -11.32 7.73 -9.22
N LYS A 70 -12.59 7.98 -8.89
CA LYS A 70 -13.09 9.33 -8.64
C LYS A 70 -12.95 9.65 -7.16
N LEU A 71 -11.92 10.39 -6.79
CA LEU A 71 -11.57 10.70 -5.39
C LEU A 71 -11.90 12.14 -5.05
N LEU A 72 -12.54 12.38 -3.92
CA LEU A 72 -12.69 13.74 -3.41
C LEU A 72 -11.33 14.29 -2.98
N PRO A 73 -11.11 15.60 -3.04
CA PRO A 73 -9.95 16.22 -2.40
C PRO A 73 -9.84 15.85 -0.93
N GLY A 74 -8.62 15.59 -0.48
CA GLY A 74 -8.31 15.22 0.90
C GLY A 74 -7.42 14.00 1.04
N ASN A 75 -7.34 13.46 2.25
CA ASN A 75 -6.45 12.35 2.58
C ASN A 75 -7.04 11.01 2.16
N HIS A 76 -6.21 10.20 1.52
CA HIS A 76 -6.50 8.84 1.09
C HIS A 76 -5.36 7.92 1.53
N HIS A 77 -5.61 6.62 1.55
CA HIS A 77 -4.57 5.63 1.82
C HIS A 77 -4.61 4.58 0.73
N LEU A 78 -3.45 4.30 0.13
CA LEU A 78 -3.25 3.06 -0.60
C LEU A 78 -3.21 1.92 0.41
N THR A 79 -3.96 0.86 0.17
CA THR A 79 -3.99 -0.34 1.00
C THR A 79 -3.56 -1.55 0.17
N THR A 80 -2.54 -2.24 0.62
CA THR A 80 -2.14 -3.53 0.03
C THR A 80 -2.95 -4.67 0.64
N SER A 81 -3.04 -5.80 -0.05
CA SER A 81 -3.79 -6.98 0.41
C SER A 81 -3.27 -7.60 1.72
N ASN A 82 -2.06 -7.25 2.18
CA ASN A 82 -1.56 -7.59 3.52
C ASN A 82 -1.83 -6.52 4.59
N GLY A 83 -2.61 -5.47 4.25
CA GLY A 83 -3.08 -4.45 5.20
C GLY A 83 -2.11 -3.29 5.44
N ILE A 84 -1.04 -3.13 4.67
CA ILE A 84 -0.18 -1.94 4.77
C ILE A 84 -0.91 -0.74 4.15
N ASN A 85 -0.99 0.35 4.92
CA ASN A 85 -1.65 1.58 4.51
C ASN A 85 -0.61 2.70 4.34
N THR A 86 -0.54 3.27 3.13
CA THR A 86 0.38 4.37 2.83
C THR A 86 -0.42 5.62 2.44
N PRO A 87 -0.31 6.73 3.20
CA PRO A 87 -1.14 7.92 2.98
C PRO A 87 -0.68 8.76 1.78
N PHE A 88 -1.65 9.31 1.05
CA PHE A 88 -1.45 10.38 0.07
C PHE A 88 -2.63 11.35 0.14
N THR A 89 -2.50 12.49 -0.51
CA THR A 89 -3.54 13.52 -0.56
C THR A 89 -3.90 13.83 -2.00
N VAL A 90 -5.20 14.01 -2.27
CA VAL A 90 -5.70 14.57 -3.53
C VAL A 90 -5.98 16.05 -3.31
N THR A 91 -5.40 16.91 -4.13
CA THR A 91 -5.60 18.36 -4.08
C THR A 91 -6.95 18.75 -4.67
N PRO A 92 -7.46 19.96 -4.39
CA PRO A 92 -8.66 20.48 -5.05
C PRO A 92 -8.57 20.52 -6.58
N GLN A 93 -7.35 20.61 -7.13
CA GLN A 93 -7.08 20.61 -8.57
C GLN A 93 -7.09 19.20 -9.19
N GLY A 94 -7.20 18.14 -8.38
CA GLY A 94 -7.14 16.75 -8.87
C GLY A 94 -5.72 16.26 -9.11
N HIS A 95 -4.77 16.73 -8.30
CA HIS A 95 -3.40 16.22 -8.29
C HIS A 95 -3.12 15.44 -7.02
N VAL A 96 -2.18 14.50 -7.09
CA VAL A 96 -1.69 13.79 -5.92
C VAL A 96 -0.51 14.52 -5.30
N THR A 97 -0.44 14.52 -3.98
CA THR A 97 0.70 14.97 -3.17
C THR A 97 0.83 14.05 -1.97
N TYR A 98 1.98 14.06 -1.32
CA TYR A 98 2.30 13.21 -0.18
C TYR A 98 3.51 13.81 0.54
N LYS A 99 3.74 13.39 1.79
CA LYS A 99 4.84 13.96 2.57
C LYS A 99 6.18 13.42 2.08
N PRO A 100 7.30 14.09 2.42
CA PRO A 100 8.63 13.68 1.97
C PRO A 100 8.95 12.22 2.26
N GLU A 101 8.52 11.67 3.40
CA GLU A 101 8.77 10.28 3.76
C GLU A 101 8.08 9.27 2.84
N GLN A 102 7.01 9.63 2.12
CA GLN A 102 6.37 8.74 1.14
C GLN A 102 7.02 8.82 -0.25
N ARG A 103 7.98 9.72 -0.50
CA ARG A 103 8.69 9.82 -1.80
C ARG A 103 9.54 8.59 -2.13
N THR A 104 9.81 7.77 -1.12
CA THR A 104 10.45 6.46 -1.27
C THR A 104 9.54 5.45 -1.95
N VAL A 105 8.22 5.60 -1.79
CA VAL A 105 7.17 4.68 -2.27
C VAL A 105 6.38 5.26 -3.43
N PHE A 106 6.15 6.58 -3.45
CA PHE A 106 5.29 7.24 -4.42
C PHE A 106 6.06 8.15 -5.37
N THR A 107 5.54 8.22 -6.60
CA THR A 107 5.92 9.18 -7.63
C THR A 107 4.69 9.73 -8.33
N GLY A 108 4.85 10.81 -9.11
CA GLY A 108 3.75 11.50 -9.78
C GLY A 108 3.13 12.64 -8.96
N GLU A 109 3.85 13.17 -7.96
CA GLU A 109 3.43 14.37 -7.23
C GLU A 109 3.13 15.53 -8.20
N GLY A 110 2.02 16.24 -7.97
CA GLY A 110 1.56 17.31 -8.86
C GLY A 110 0.82 16.83 -10.11
N THR A 111 0.56 15.53 -10.25
CA THR A 111 -0.16 14.94 -11.40
C THR A 111 -1.43 14.21 -10.96
N ALA A 112 -2.28 13.80 -11.91
CA ALA A 112 -3.45 12.96 -11.63
C ALA A 112 -3.11 11.46 -11.48
N THR A 113 -1.82 11.09 -11.47
CA THR A 113 -1.38 9.69 -11.38
C THR A 113 -0.47 9.50 -10.17
N LEU A 114 -0.85 8.61 -9.26
CA LEU A 114 0.01 8.10 -8.20
C LEU A 114 0.65 6.79 -8.66
N THR A 115 1.95 6.81 -8.87
CA THR A 115 2.71 5.59 -9.20
C THR A 115 3.41 5.08 -7.95
N VAL A 116 3.20 3.80 -7.65
CA VAL A 116 3.77 3.12 -6.49
C VAL A 116 4.99 2.31 -6.92
N ARG A 117 6.13 2.56 -6.27
CA ARG A 117 7.41 1.89 -6.53
C ARG A 117 7.67 0.84 -5.46
N GLY A 118 7.85 -0.39 -5.91
CA GLY A 118 8.17 -1.50 -5.03
C GLY A 118 9.66 -1.59 -4.75
N ARG A 119 10.00 -2.08 -3.56
CA ARG A 119 11.35 -2.45 -3.15
C ARG A 119 11.59 -3.91 -3.51
N PRO A 120 12.58 -4.21 -4.36
CA PRO A 120 12.90 -5.58 -4.70
C PRO A 120 13.57 -6.27 -3.52
N ILE A 121 12.98 -7.36 -3.04
CA ILE A 121 13.55 -8.24 -2.03
C ILE A 121 13.66 -9.63 -2.62
N THR A 122 14.88 -10.16 -2.64
CA THR A 122 15.18 -11.51 -3.09
C THR A 122 15.06 -12.48 -1.93
N PHE A 123 14.34 -13.57 -2.13
CA PHE A 123 14.17 -14.66 -1.19
C PHE A 123 15.05 -15.83 -1.60
N ASP A 124 15.91 -16.27 -0.69
CA ASP A 124 16.69 -17.51 -0.83
C ASP A 124 16.23 -18.53 0.21
N LEU A 125 15.34 -19.43 -0.19
CA LEU A 125 14.80 -20.48 0.66
C LEU A 125 15.31 -21.88 0.28
N ARG A 126 16.31 -21.98 -0.59
CA ARG A 126 16.79 -23.27 -1.14
C ARG A 126 17.28 -24.21 -0.05
N ASN A 127 17.81 -23.65 1.04
CA ASN A 127 18.31 -24.37 2.20
C ASN A 127 17.34 -24.36 3.39
N SER A 128 16.10 -23.90 3.19
CA SER A 128 15.09 -23.85 4.25
C SER A 128 14.53 -25.23 4.56
N GLY A 129 14.49 -26.15 3.59
CA GLY A 129 13.83 -27.44 3.70
C GLY A 129 12.34 -27.45 3.33
N ALA A 130 11.71 -26.28 3.13
CA ALA A 130 10.35 -26.20 2.62
C ALA A 130 10.33 -26.36 1.09
N SER A 131 9.21 -26.87 0.56
CA SER A 131 8.99 -27.01 -0.89
C SER A 131 8.48 -25.72 -1.54
N SER A 132 7.73 -24.91 -0.80
CA SER A 132 7.16 -23.66 -1.25
C SER A 132 7.04 -22.66 -0.11
N PHE A 133 6.81 -21.39 -0.48
CA PHE A 133 6.56 -20.32 0.46
C PHE A 133 5.57 -19.31 -0.11
N SER A 134 5.01 -18.48 0.76
CA SER A 134 4.24 -17.30 0.37
C SER A 134 4.53 -16.17 1.35
N VAL A 135 4.36 -14.93 0.90
CA VAL A 135 4.27 -13.78 1.79
C VAL A 135 2.80 -13.40 1.87
N VAL A 136 2.29 -13.06 3.06
CA VAL A 136 0.89 -12.65 3.22
C VAL A 136 0.57 -11.53 2.22
N GLY A 137 -0.55 -11.66 1.51
CA GLY A 137 -0.97 -10.76 0.43
C GLY A 137 -0.35 -11.05 -0.94
N LEU A 138 0.51 -12.05 -1.08
CA LEU A 138 1.13 -12.45 -2.34
C LEU A 138 0.79 -13.91 -2.68
N THR A 139 1.06 -14.30 -3.93
CA THR A 139 0.84 -15.67 -4.41
C THR A 139 2.01 -16.58 -4.05
N THR A 140 1.73 -17.87 -3.84
CA THR A 140 2.73 -18.90 -3.49
C THR A 140 3.81 -19.05 -4.56
N ARG A 141 5.03 -19.39 -4.13
CA ARG A 141 6.22 -19.58 -4.95
C ARG A 141 6.97 -20.85 -4.53
N ALA A 142 7.69 -21.46 -5.47
CA ALA A 142 8.58 -22.56 -5.15
C ALA A 142 9.79 -22.05 -4.33
N ALA A 143 10.24 -22.86 -3.37
CA ALA A 143 11.37 -22.50 -2.50
C ALA A 143 12.73 -22.98 -3.04
N ASN A 144 12.75 -23.66 -4.19
CA ASN A 144 13.96 -24.24 -4.80
C ASN A 144 14.73 -23.28 -5.72
N THR A 145 14.27 -22.03 -5.89
CA THR A 145 14.93 -20.99 -6.67
C THR A 145 15.00 -19.68 -5.88
N LEU A 146 15.85 -18.75 -6.36
CA LEU A 146 15.81 -17.37 -5.90
C LEU A 146 14.57 -16.69 -6.48
N VAL A 147 13.83 -15.99 -5.64
CA VAL A 147 12.62 -15.27 -6.06
C VAL A 147 12.71 -13.83 -5.61
N THR A 148 12.71 -12.89 -6.54
CA THR A 148 12.62 -11.45 -6.22
C THR A 148 11.18 -11.00 -6.29
N LEU A 149 10.70 -10.37 -5.22
CA LEU A 149 9.36 -9.81 -5.10
C LEU A 149 9.47 -8.33 -4.72
N ARG A 150 8.51 -7.52 -5.18
CA ARG A 150 8.47 -6.07 -4.99
C ARG A 150 7.41 -5.67 -3.97
N PHE A 151 7.86 -5.03 -2.89
CA PHE A 151 7.02 -4.65 -1.75
C PHE A 151 7.00 -3.15 -1.52
N VAL A 152 5.89 -2.64 -1.00
CA VAL A 152 5.95 -1.38 -0.25
C VAL A 152 6.69 -1.61 1.09
N PRO A 153 7.41 -0.62 1.62
CA PRO A 153 7.97 -0.66 2.97
C PRO A 153 6.91 -0.96 4.04
N GLY A 154 7.31 -1.66 5.10
CA GLY A 154 6.39 -2.09 6.15
C GLY A 154 6.71 -3.48 6.68
N VAL A 155 5.79 -4.03 7.48
CA VAL A 155 5.92 -5.36 8.07
C VAL A 155 5.22 -6.39 7.20
N HIS A 156 5.89 -7.52 7.00
CA HIS A 156 5.46 -8.64 6.17
C HIS A 156 5.61 -9.94 6.93
N ILE A 157 4.81 -10.92 6.55
CA ILE A 157 4.82 -12.26 7.15
C ILE A 157 5.09 -13.27 6.05
N LEU A 158 6.21 -13.98 6.17
CA LEU A 158 6.60 -15.09 5.32
C LEU A 158 6.05 -16.40 5.91
N HIS A 159 5.36 -17.20 5.09
CA HIS A 159 4.87 -18.54 5.40
C HIS A 159 5.61 -19.58 4.57
N LEU A 160 6.03 -20.66 5.20
CA LEU A 160 6.64 -21.81 4.54
C LEU A 160 5.63 -22.97 4.49
N SER A 161 5.77 -23.85 3.50
CA SER A 161 4.88 -25.00 3.34
C SER A 161 4.93 -26.02 4.49
N ASP A 162 5.98 -25.97 5.31
CA ASP A 162 6.12 -26.77 6.53
C ASP A 162 5.51 -26.13 7.80
N GLY A 163 4.78 -25.02 7.63
CA GLY A 163 4.04 -24.35 8.70
C GLY A 163 4.84 -23.27 9.46
N ARG A 164 6.15 -23.13 9.21
CA ARG A 164 6.93 -22.04 9.81
C ARG A 164 6.49 -20.67 9.30
N ARG A 165 6.57 -19.68 10.19
CA ARG A 165 6.22 -18.28 9.91
C ARG A 165 7.31 -17.34 10.41
N PHE A 166 7.64 -16.34 9.61
CA PHE A 166 8.62 -15.32 9.96
C PHE A 166 8.08 -13.93 9.69
N THR A 167 8.13 -13.07 10.69
CA THR A 167 7.87 -11.65 10.50
C THR A 167 9.17 -10.94 10.12
N PHE A 168 9.13 -10.17 9.03
CA PHE A 168 10.24 -9.32 8.61
C PHE A 168 9.70 -7.95 8.20
N ARG A 169 10.56 -6.95 8.18
CA ARG A 169 10.27 -5.60 7.72
C ARG A 169 11.04 -5.33 6.44
N VAL A 170 10.37 -4.74 5.46
CA VAL A 170 11.03 -4.05 4.35
C VAL A 170 11.22 -2.59 4.74
N THR A 171 12.46 -2.12 4.76
CA THR A 171 12.81 -0.74 5.09
C THR A 171 12.50 0.19 3.92
N GLU A 172 12.48 1.50 4.21
CA GLU A 172 12.36 2.54 3.18
C GLU A 172 13.46 2.47 2.11
N SER A 173 14.65 1.99 2.46
CA SER A 173 15.78 1.79 1.54
C SER A 173 15.74 0.48 0.75
N GLY A 174 14.73 -0.38 0.99
CA GLY A 174 14.62 -1.69 0.33
C GLY A 174 15.55 -2.75 0.90
N HIS A 175 15.73 -2.74 2.22
CA HIS A 175 16.45 -3.79 2.94
C HIS A 175 15.50 -4.57 3.83
N VAL A 176 15.89 -5.80 4.18
CA VAL A 176 15.17 -6.62 5.15
C VAL A 176 15.70 -6.38 6.55
N ASP A 177 14.78 -6.38 7.51
CA ASP A 177 15.06 -6.36 8.94
C ASP A 177 14.10 -7.32 9.67
N TYR A 178 14.48 -7.85 10.84
CA TYR A 178 13.68 -8.85 11.58
C TYR A 178 14.14 -8.97 13.04
N ASP A 179 13.51 -9.78 13.87
CA ASP A 179 13.98 -9.93 15.26
C ASP A 179 15.32 -10.69 15.33
N HIS A 180 16.27 -10.27 16.19
CA HIS A 180 17.57 -10.95 16.34
C HIS A 180 17.45 -12.41 16.83
N SER A 181 16.36 -12.76 17.52
CA SER A 181 16.06 -14.16 17.87
C SER A 181 15.95 -15.08 16.65
N LEU A 182 15.74 -14.54 15.46
CA LEU A 182 15.65 -15.28 14.22
C LEU A 182 16.99 -15.49 13.52
N ASP A 183 18.10 -14.93 14.02
CA ASP A 183 19.42 -15.00 13.37
C ASP A 183 19.96 -16.45 13.24
N ALA A 184 19.40 -17.42 14.00
CA ALA A 184 19.72 -18.84 13.86
C ALA A 184 19.16 -19.48 12.58
N VAL A 185 18.12 -18.88 11.98
CA VAL A 185 17.39 -19.43 10.83
C VAL A 185 17.22 -18.42 9.68
N LEU A 186 17.36 -17.13 9.94
CA LEU A 186 17.34 -16.05 8.95
C LEU A 186 18.72 -15.41 8.82
N SER A 187 19.06 -14.94 7.62
CA SER A 187 20.20 -14.05 7.40
C SER A 187 19.91 -13.03 6.30
N GLY A 188 20.79 -12.04 6.13
CA GLY A 188 20.64 -10.98 5.12
C GLY A 188 19.99 -9.69 5.64
N ARG A 189 19.89 -9.52 6.97
CA ARG A 189 19.52 -8.24 7.60
C ARG A 189 20.35 -7.10 7.01
N GLY A 190 19.71 -5.95 6.77
CA GLY A 190 20.35 -4.77 6.17
C GLY A 190 20.65 -4.91 4.67
N ASN A 191 20.23 -6.00 4.02
CA ASN A 191 20.41 -6.23 2.58
C ASN A 191 19.06 -6.42 1.88
N SER A 192 19.03 -6.43 0.55
CA SER A 192 17.84 -6.73 -0.25
C SER A 192 17.60 -8.24 -0.46
N THR A 193 18.27 -9.10 0.31
CA THR A 193 18.09 -10.56 0.24
C THR A 193 17.76 -11.14 1.61
N LEU A 194 16.63 -11.83 1.73
CA LEU A 194 16.28 -12.63 2.91
C LEU A 194 16.58 -14.09 2.66
N VAL A 195 17.49 -14.65 3.44
CA VAL A 195 17.85 -16.08 3.37
C VAL A 195 17.20 -16.82 4.52
N VAL A 196 16.54 -17.95 4.24
CA VAL A 196 15.98 -18.85 5.26
C VAL A 196 16.72 -20.17 5.22
N ARG A 197 17.15 -20.64 6.39
CA ARG A 197 17.87 -21.91 6.58
C ARG A 197 17.10 -22.84 7.51
N ARG A 198 17.42 -24.12 7.48
CA ARG A 198 17.04 -25.04 8.55
C ARG A 198 17.73 -24.62 9.85
N ALA A 199 17.03 -24.78 10.98
CA ALA A 199 17.69 -24.70 12.28
C ALA A 199 18.78 -25.77 12.33
N ARG A 200 19.96 -25.43 12.83
CA ARG A 200 20.99 -26.43 13.10
C ARG A 200 20.45 -27.37 14.18
N THR A 201 20.28 -28.65 13.86
CA THR A 201 20.14 -29.70 14.87
C THR A 201 21.45 -29.73 15.65
N ARG A 202 21.37 -29.54 16.97
CA ARG A 202 22.47 -29.84 17.88
C ARG A 202 22.50 -31.34 18.15
#